data_AF-A0A0F2JBC5-F1
#
_entry.id   AF-A0A0F2JBC5-F1
#
_cell.length_a   1.000
_cell.length_b   1.000
_cell.length_c   1.000
_cell.angle_alpha   90.00
_cell.angle_beta   90.00
_cell.angle_gamma   90.00
#
_symmetry.space_group_name_H-M   'P 1'
#
loop_
_entity.id
_entity.type
_entity.pdbx_description
1 polymer ?
#
loop_
_entity_poly.entity_id
_entity_poly.type
_entity_poly.pdbx_seq_one_letter_code
_entity_poly.pdbx_strand_id
1 'polypeptide(L)'
;MMGYLIISSKETFLYDHPLWVGPIGYMGSKAAMNSLAEADVILALGTRLSVFGTLPQYDVNYFPDSAKIIQVDINPRNLARTHPVEVGIIGDAKEAAVEILRRLEIKIPTLKVDHARMDIIQVRVKEWRNGLVRLAMVEGVPINPRRALLEIQKFCPKMPSLLRILVMLPQRPTVILSLKERVSTLRHLPLETLGFPTQQPWGRKWLVPRPLSSVSWGMGHGA
;
A
#
# COMPACT_ATOMS: atom_id res chain seq x y z
N MET A 1 0.42 13.56 24.05
CA MET A 1 1.12 13.40 22.76
C MET A 1 0.04 12.90 21.78
N MET A 2 -0.51 13.80 20.95
CA MET A 2 -1.63 13.48 20.06
C MET A 2 -1.07 12.89 18.76
N GLY A 3 -1.52 11.70 18.38
CA GLY A 3 -0.95 10.90 17.32
C GLY A 3 -1.98 10.45 16.30
N TYR A 4 -2.05 11.16 15.18
CA TYR A 4 -2.96 10.78 14.10
C TYR A 4 -2.22 9.97 13.00
N LEU A 5 -2.90 8.97 12.43
CA LEU A 5 -2.46 8.29 11.21
C LEU A 5 -3.59 8.29 10.17
N ILE A 6 -3.25 8.61 8.92
CA ILE A 6 -4.17 8.54 7.79
C ILE A 6 -4.02 7.17 7.13
N ILE A 7 -5.12 6.42 7.03
CA ILE A 7 -5.17 5.17 6.29
C ILE A 7 -5.89 5.46 4.98
N SER A 8 -5.17 5.32 3.86
CA SER A 8 -5.68 5.46 2.50
C SER A 8 -5.22 4.29 1.64
N SER A 9 -5.78 4.18 0.44
CA SER A 9 -5.43 3.14 -0.52
C SER A 9 -3.92 3.18 -0.85
N LYS A 10 -3.35 2.02 -1.18
CA LYS A 10 -1.89 1.83 -1.40
C LYS A 10 -1.28 2.73 -2.49
N GLU A 11 -2.10 3.41 -3.29
CA GLU A 11 -1.67 4.21 -4.46
C GLU A 11 -1.85 5.72 -4.29
N THR A 12 -2.47 6.18 -3.20
CA THR A 12 -2.84 7.60 -3.07
C THR A 12 -1.71 8.48 -2.52
N PHE A 13 -0.67 7.89 -1.91
CA PHE A 13 0.43 8.63 -1.28
C PHE A 13 1.78 8.27 -1.92
N LEU A 14 2.57 9.28 -2.28
CA LEU A 14 3.84 9.09 -2.96
C LEU A 14 4.85 8.39 -2.03
N TYR A 15 5.50 7.34 -2.56
CA TYR A 15 6.44 6.48 -1.82
C TYR A 15 7.63 7.25 -1.21
N ASP A 16 8.06 8.32 -1.88
CA ASP A 16 9.20 9.16 -1.52
C ASP A 16 8.82 10.35 -0.63
N HIS A 17 7.54 10.55 -0.35
CA HIS A 17 7.10 11.62 0.52
C HIS A 17 7.60 11.38 1.96
N PRO A 18 8.11 12.40 2.69
CA PRO A 18 8.67 12.23 4.03
C PRO A 18 7.67 11.65 5.04
N LEU A 19 6.39 11.97 4.92
CA LEU A 19 5.33 11.42 5.79
C LEU A 19 4.85 10.01 5.39
N TRP A 20 5.42 9.41 4.35
CA TRP A 20 5.03 8.07 3.92
C TRP A 20 5.69 7.00 4.78
N VAL A 21 4.86 6.20 5.47
CA VAL A 21 5.32 5.12 6.36
C VAL A 21 5.11 3.71 5.80
N GLY A 22 4.46 3.61 4.65
CA GLY A 22 4.12 2.34 4.00
C GLY A 22 2.70 1.84 4.29
N PRO A 23 2.27 0.77 3.59
CA PRO A 23 0.94 0.19 3.78
C PRO A 23 0.83 -0.59 5.10
N ILE A 24 -0.39 -0.77 5.63
CA ILE A 24 -0.68 -1.68 6.75
C ILE A 24 -1.24 -3.02 6.25
N GLY A 25 -1.49 -3.96 7.17
CA GLY A 25 -2.08 -5.26 6.89
C GLY A 25 -1.10 -6.33 6.41
N TYR A 26 -1.66 -7.42 5.86
CA TYR A 26 -0.86 -8.50 5.30
C TYR A 26 0.13 -7.95 4.24
N MET A 27 1.41 -8.25 4.44
CA MET A 27 2.53 -7.74 3.63
C MET A 27 2.75 -6.21 3.75
N GLY A 28 2.34 -5.62 4.87
CA GLY A 28 2.53 -4.20 5.17
C GLY A 28 3.89 -3.85 5.75
N SER A 29 4.10 -2.56 5.97
CA SER A 29 5.24 -1.96 6.61
C SER A 29 5.15 -2.10 8.13
N LYS A 30 6.18 -2.72 8.75
CA LYS A 30 6.29 -2.76 10.21
C LYS A 30 6.38 -1.34 10.81
N ALA A 31 6.96 -0.39 10.09
CA ALA A 31 7.01 1.01 10.52
C ALA A 31 5.61 1.65 10.58
N ALA A 32 4.76 1.38 9.58
CA ALA A 32 3.38 1.87 9.57
C ALA A 32 2.57 1.27 10.73
N MET A 33 2.68 -0.03 10.95
CA MET A 33 1.99 -0.74 12.02
C MET A 33 2.41 -0.24 13.41
N ASN A 34 3.72 -0.15 13.68
CA ASN A 34 4.20 0.37 14.97
C ASN A 34 3.76 1.83 15.20
N SER A 35 3.67 2.63 14.13
CA SER A 35 3.19 4.01 14.22
C SER A 35 1.67 4.09 14.43
N LEU A 36 0.90 3.14 13.87
CA LEU A 36 -0.55 3.04 14.08
C LEU A 36 -0.89 2.56 15.50
N ALA A 37 -0.07 1.65 16.06
CA ALA A 37 -0.27 1.13 17.41
C ALA A 37 -0.29 2.22 18.50
N GLU A 38 0.38 3.34 18.25
CA GLU A 38 0.47 4.50 19.15
C GLU A 38 -0.48 5.63 18.76
N ALA A 39 -1.37 5.40 17.80
CA ALA A 39 -2.32 6.41 17.37
C ALA A 39 -3.47 6.52 18.38
N ASP A 40 -3.86 7.76 18.69
CA ASP A 40 -5.07 8.06 19.47
C ASP A 40 -6.25 8.47 18.56
N VAL A 41 -5.96 8.85 17.31
CA VAL A 41 -6.95 9.19 16.29
C VAL A 41 -6.57 8.55 14.95
N ILE A 42 -7.54 7.94 14.28
CA ILE A 42 -7.38 7.34 12.95
C ILE A 42 -8.31 8.05 11.97
N LEU A 43 -7.74 8.67 10.93
CA LEU A 43 -8.51 9.20 9.81
C LEU A 43 -8.47 8.20 8.65
N ALA A 44 -9.57 7.48 8.48
CA ALA A 44 -9.74 6.45 7.46
C ALA A 44 -10.44 7.04 6.23
N LEU A 45 -9.69 7.33 5.17
CA LEU A 45 -10.22 7.96 3.95
C LEU A 45 -10.41 6.94 2.83
N GLY A 46 -11.64 6.73 2.38
CA GLY A 46 -11.97 5.86 1.25
C GLY A 46 -11.60 4.39 1.49
N THR A 47 -11.61 3.95 2.76
CA THR A 47 -11.27 2.59 3.16
C THR A 47 -12.37 1.97 4.00
N ARG A 48 -12.61 0.69 3.74
CA ARG A 48 -13.59 -0.13 4.47
C ARG A 48 -13.04 -0.74 5.75
N LEU A 49 -11.78 -0.41 6.09
CA LEU A 49 -11.03 -0.98 7.21
C LEU A 49 -11.22 -2.50 7.30
N SER A 50 -10.93 -3.21 6.20
CA SER A 50 -11.21 -4.64 6.11
C SER A 50 -10.55 -5.43 7.24
N VAL A 51 -11.20 -6.51 7.69
CA VAL A 51 -10.68 -7.37 8.75
C VAL A 51 -9.25 -7.82 8.42
N PHE A 52 -9.03 -8.38 7.22
CA PHE A 52 -7.69 -8.77 6.76
C PHE A 52 -6.64 -7.65 6.75
N GLY A 53 -7.07 -6.40 6.57
CA GLY A 53 -6.18 -5.24 6.58
C GLY A 53 -5.83 -4.72 7.98
N THR A 54 -6.50 -5.23 9.02
CA THR A 54 -6.40 -4.75 10.41
C THR A 54 -6.06 -5.85 11.42
N LEU A 55 -5.98 -7.11 10.98
CA LEU A 55 -5.50 -8.22 11.81
C LEU A 55 -4.04 -8.01 12.28
N PRO A 56 -3.68 -8.48 13.48
CA PRO A 56 -2.31 -8.44 13.99
C PRO A 56 -1.29 -8.99 12.99
N GLN A 57 -0.14 -8.34 12.91
CA GLN A 57 0.94 -8.71 11.98
C GLN A 57 2.30 -8.43 12.64
N TYR A 58 3.30 -9.25 12.32
CA TYR A 58 4.65 -9.16 12.90
C TYR A 58 4.64 -9.21 14.44
N ASP A 59 3.74 -10.03 15.01
CA ASP A 59 3.55 -10.20 16.45
C ASP A 59 3.13 -8.91 17.18
N VAL A 60 2.53 -7.96 16.45
CA VAL A 60 2.00 -6.71 17.00
C VAL A 60 0.50 -6.63 16.72
N ASN A 61 -0.29 -6.42 17.77
CA ASN A 61 -1.65 -5.91 17.61
C ASN A 61 -1.57 -4.40 17.33
N TYR A 62 -1.50 -4.04 16.06
CA TYR A 62 -1.17 -2.67 15.65
C TYR A 62 -2.38 -1.78 15.41
N PHE A 63 -3.60 -2.32 15.51
CA PHE A 63 -4.82 -1.55 15.35
C PHE A 63 -5.40 -1.28 16.75
N PRO A 64 -5.14 -0.10 17.34
CA PRO A 64 -5.46 0.15 18.75
C PRO A 64 -6.96 0.31 18.97
N ASP A 65 -7.51 -0.44 19.96
CA ASP A 65 -8.92 -0.35 20.35
C ASP A 65 -9.28 1.01 20.98
N SER A 66 -8.29 1.72 21.52
CA SER A 66 -8.48 3.02 22.16
C SER A 66 -8.51 4.20 21.19
N ALA A 67 -8.17 3.99 19.91
CA ALA A 67 -8.12 5.09 18.95
C ALA A 67 -9.51 5.52 18.48
N LYS A 68 -9.73 6.83 18.41
CA LYS A 68 -10.95 7.40 17.85
C LYS A 68 -10.89 7.35 16.32
N ILE A 69 -11.84 6.65 15.71
CA ILE A 69 -11.88 6.47 14.26
C ILE A 69 -12.82 7.49 13.62
N ILE A 70 -12.29 8.25 12.67
CA ILE A 70 -13.06 9.07 11.73
C ILE A 70 -13.01 8.36 10.39
N GLN A 71 -14.14 7.86 9.89
CA GLN A 71 -14.20 7.09 8.65
C GLN A 71 -14.98 7.84 7.57
N VAL A 72 -14.37 8.00 6.40
CA VAL A 72 -14.99 8.56 5.20
C VAL A 72 -15.13 7.46 4.16
N ASP A 73 -16.36 7.19 3.72
CA ASP A 73 -16.62 6.25 2.63
C ASP A 73 -17.83 6.72 1.82
N ILE A 74 -17.78 6.54 0.49
CA ILE A 74 -18.90 6.90 -0.39
C ILE A 74 -20.08 5.92 -0.26
N ASN A 75 -19.79 4.69 0.16
CA ASN A 75 -20.81 3.67 0.37
C ASN A 75 -21.11 3.55 1.88
N PRO A 76 -22.34 3.91 2.32
CA PRO A 76 -22.70 3.90 3.74
C PRO A 76 -22.61 2.51 4.38
N ARG A 77 -22.70 1.42 3.60
CA ARG A 77 -22.59 0.04 4.11
C ARG A 77 -21.18 -0.31 4.63
N ASN A 78 -20.18 0.51 4.32
CA ASN A 78 -18.81 0.30 4.77
C ASN A 78 -18.52 0.98 6.11
N LEU A 79 -19.32 1.97 6.50
CA LEU A 79 -19.11 2.72 7.74
C LEU A 79 -19.35 1.81 8.94
N ALA A 80 -18.41 1.81 9.87
CA ALA A 80 -18.44 1.02 11.10
C ALA A 80 -18.68 -0.49 10.90
N ARG A 81 -18.38 -1.02 9.69
CA ARG A 81 -18.68 -2.42 9.36
C ARG A 81 -17.78 -3.40 10.11
N THR A 82 -16.55 -2.98 10.41
CA THR A 82 -15.50 -3.83 10.98
C THR A 82 -15.01 -3.33 12.32
N HIS A 83 -14.96 -2.01 12.51
CA HIS A 83 -14.49 -1.34 13.72
C HIS A 83 -15.50 -0.29 14.14
N PRO A 84 -15.70 -0.04 15.45
CA PRO A 84 -16.54 1.06 15.91
C PRO A 84 -15.95 2.39 15.45
N VAL A 85 -16.81 3.29 14.97
CA VAL A 85 -16.43 4.59 14.42
C VAL A 85 -17.02 5.70 15.27
N GLU A 86 -16.20 6.68 15.64
CA GLU A 86 -16.61 7.87 16.39
C GLU A 86 -17.36 8.85 15.47
N VAL A 87 -16.85 9.05 14.26
CA VAL A 87 -17.47 9.92 13.24
C VAL A 87 -17.46 9.25 11.88
N GLY A 88 -18.64 8.90 11.37
CA GLY A 88 -18.82 8.39 10.01
C GLY A 88 -19.25 9.50 9.05
N ILE A 89 -18.54 9.65 7.94
CA ILE A 89 -18.84 10.64 6.89
C ILE A 89 -19.17 9.88 5.60
N ILE A 90 -20.38 10.06 5.11
CA ILE A 90 -20.80 9.53 3.81
C ILE A 90 -20.47 10.57 2.74
N GLY A 91 -19.52 10.27 1.86
CA GLY A 91 -19.12 11.21 0.82
C GLY A 91 -17.92 10.75 0.02
N ASP A 92 -17.60 11.52 -1.01
CA ASP A 92 -16.38 11.33 -1.78
C ASP A 92 -15.15 11.66 -0.91
N ALA A 93 -14.15 10.78 -0.94
CA ALA A 93 -12.96 10.90 -0.09
C ALA A 93 -12.10 12.14 -0.42
N LYS A 94 -12.06 12.55 -1.70
CA LYS A 94 -11.32 13.74 -2.13
C LYS A 94 -12.03 14.99 -1.63
N GLU A 95 -13.34 15.11 -1.86
CA GLU A 95 -14.12 16.26 -1.42
C GLU A 95 -14.10 16.41 0.11
N ALA A 96 -14.25 15.29 0.84
CA ALA A 96 -14.12 15.29 2.29
C ALA A 96 -12.72 15.72 2.76
N ALA A 97 -11.65 15.22 2.13
CA ALA A 97 -10.28 15.60 2.50
C ALA A 97 -10.01 17.10 2.26
N VAL A 98 -10.49 17.65 1.14
CA VAL A 98 -10.38 19.09 0.84
C VAL A 98 -11.12 19.93 1.88
N GLU A 99 -12.35 19.56 2.23
CA GLU A 99 -13.13 20.30 3.21
C GLU A 99 -12.55 20.18 4.64
N ILE A 100 -12.04 19.00 5.01
CA ILE A 100 -11.34 18.80 6.29
C ILE A 100 -10.11 19.72 6.36
N LEU A 101 -9.28 19.73 5.30
CA LEU A 101 -8.10 20.59 5.24
C LEU A 101 -8.48 22.07 5.37
N ARG A 102 -9.47 22.53 4.59
CA ARG A 102 -9.95 23.91 4.63
C ARG A 102 -10.43 24.32 6.03
N ARG A 103 -11.17 23.45 6.72
CA ARG A 103 -11.63 23.70 8.09
C ARG A 103 -10.49 23.70 9.11
N LEU A 104 -9.49 22.84 8.93
CA LEU A 104 -8.31 22.81 9.78
C LEU A 104 -7.48 24.09 9.64
N GLU A 105 -7.30 24.60 8.42
CA GLU A 105 -6.59 25.86 8.18
C GLU A 105 -7.28 27.06 8.85
N ILE A 106 -8.61 27.10 8.85
CA ILE A 106 -9.39 28.15 9.53
C ILE A 106 -9.29 28.01 11.05
N LYS A 107 -9.41 26.79 11.57
CA LYS A 107 -9.47 26.55 13.02
C LYS A 107 -8.10 26.54 13.69
N ILE A 108 -7.07 26.16 12.95
CA ILE A 108 -5.67 26.03 13.38
C ILE A 108 -4.80 26.76 12.34
N PRO A 109 -4.80 28.10 12.33
CA PRO A 109 -4.07 28.89 11.32
C PRO A 109 -2.55 28.75 11.42
N THR A 110 -2.04 28.20 12.52
CA THR A 110 -0.62 27.90 12.69
C THR A 110 -0.46 26.48 13.18
N LEU A 111 -0.30 25.54 12.25
CA LEU A 111 -0.01 24.15 12.58
C LEU A 111 1.47 24.03 12.99
N LYS A 112 1.72 23.62 14.23
CA LYS A 112 3.07 23.26 14.67
C LYS A 112 3.35 21.82 14.31
N VAL A 113 4.43 21.62 13.56
CA VAL A 113 4.92 20.27 13.23
C VAL A 113 5.54 19.67 14.48
N ASP A 114 5.11 18.46 14.84
CA ASP A 114 5.72 17.67 15.91
C ASP A 114 6.97 16.97 15.36
N HIS A 115 8.09 17.69 15.38
CA HIS A 115 9.38 17.19 14.89
C HIS A 115 9.86 15.96 15.67
N ALA A 116 9.61 15.89 16.98
CA ALA A 116 9.99 14.73 17.79
C ALA A 116 9.26 13.47 17.34
N ARG A 117 7.95 13.57 17.08
CA ARG A 117 7.18 12.45 16.51
C ARG A 117 7.65 12.09 15.11
N MET A 118 7.94 13.09 14.27
CA MET A 118 8.47 12.84 12.93
C MET A 118 9.79 12.07 12.97
N ASP A 119 10.72 12.45 13.85
CA ASP A 119 12.03 11.78 13.98
C ASP A 119 11.86 10.32 14.40
N ILE A 120 10.98 10.04 15.37
CA ILE A 120 10.66 8.66 15.78
C ILE A 120 10.14 7.84 14.60
N ILE A 121 9.21 8.40 13.82
CA ILE A 121 8.65 7.72 12.65
C ILE A 121 9.72 7.50 11.57
N GLN A 122 10.60 8.47 11.32
CA GLN A 122 11.69 8.32 10.35
C GLN A 122 12.68 7.22 10.76
N VAL A 123 12.99 7.11 12.05
CA VAL A 123 13.81 6.00 12.57
C VAL A 123 13.16 4.66 12.26
N ARG A 124 11.86 4.50 12.55
CA ARG A 124 11.11 3.26 12.26
C ARG A 124 11.10 2.93 10.76
N VAL A 125 10.89 3.93 9.91
CA VAL A 125 10.90 3.75 8.45
C VAL A 125 12.28 3.33 7.97
N LYS A 126 13.35 3.93 8.49
CA LYS A 126 14.74 3.57 8.18
C LYS A 126 15.06 2.14 8.62
N GLU A 127 14.69 1.77 9.84
CA GLU A 127 14.88 0.41 10.37
C GLU A 127 14.14 -0.63 9.53
N TRP A 128 12.89 -0.35 9.16
CA TRP A 128 12.10 -1.21 8.29
C TRP A 128 12.75 -1.39 6.91
N ARG A 129 13.15 -0.28 6.26
CA ARG A 129 13.85 -0.31 4.97
C ARG A 129 15.15 -1.11 5.05
N ASN A 130 15.95 -0.90 6.10
CA ASN A 130 17.18 -1.67 6.32
C ASN A 130 16.89 -3.16 6.53
N GLY A 131 15.82 -3.51 7.24
CA GLY A 131 15.36 -4.89 7.39
C GLY A 131 15.00 -5.55 6.05
N LEU A 132 14.27 -4.84 5.19
CA LEU A 132 13.95 -5.31 3.84
C LEU A 132 15.22 -5.54 3.01
N VAL A 133 16.20 -4.65 3.09
CA VAL A 133 17.50 -4.83 2.41
C VAL A 133 18.21 -6.08 2.94
N ARG A 134 18.27 -6.30 4.26
CA ARG A 134 18.86 -7.51 4.83
C ARG A 134 18.17 -8.79 4.33
N LEU A 135 16.84 -8.80 4.30
CA LEU A 135 16.05 -9.92 3.78
C LEU A 135 16.25 -10.15 2.27
N ALA A 136 16.54 -9.08 1.52
CA ALA A 136 16.85 -9.15 0.10
C ALA A 136 18.28 -9.66 -0.16
N MET A 137 19.24 -9.34 0.71
CA MET A 137 20.64 -9.72 0.52
C MET A 137 20.97 -11.16 0.91
N VAL A 138 20.01 -11.95 1.38
CA VAL A 138 20.23 -13.38 1.68
C VAL A 138 20.65 -14.12 0.41
N GLU A 139 21.80 -14.80 0.46
CA GLU A 139 22.36 -15.56 -0.65
C GLU A 139 21.54 -16.81 -0.97
N GLY A 140 21.52 -17.21 -2.24
CA GLY A 140 20.80 -18.39 -2.70
C GLY A 140 20.94 -18.61 -4.20
N VAL A 141 20.74 -19.86 -4.62
CA VAL A 141 20.64 -20.28 -6.03
C VAL A 141 19.32 -21.01 -6.20
N PRO A 142 18.35 -20.48 -6.98
CA PRO A 142 18.39 -19.22 -7.74
C PRO A 142 18.41 -17.96 -6.85
N ILE A 143 18.74 -16.80 -7.44
CA ILE A 143 18.81 -15.51 -6.74
C ILE A 143 17.54 -15.23 -5.94
N ASN A 144 17.70 -14.71 -4.73
CA ASN A 144 16.58 -14.25 -3.92
C ASN A 144 15.71 -13.26 -4.72
N PRO A 145 14.40 -13.54 -4.91
CA PRO A 145 13.52 -12.67 -5.69
C PRO A 145 13.47 -11.23 -5.16
N ARG A 146 13.63 -11.03 -3.84
CA ARG A 146 13.70 -9.69 -3.24
C ARG A 146 14.97 -8.95 -3.66
N ARG A 147 16.10 -9.65 -3.81
CA ARG A 147 17.33 -9.05 -4.35
C ARG A 147 17.11 -8.54 -5.76
N ALA A 148 16.54 -9.38 -6.62
CA ALA A 148 16.28 -9.03 -8.01
C ALA A 148 15.41 -7.76 -8.10
N LEU A 149 14.31 -7.71 -7.35
CA LEU A 149 13.42 -6.54 -7.32
C LEU A 149 14.11 -5.29 -6.75
N LEU A 150 14.92 -5.44 -5.69
CA LEU A 150 15.68 -4.34 -5.09
C LEU A 150 16.70 -3.73 -6.06
N GLU A 151 17.41 -4.57 -6.83
CA GLU A 151 18.36 -4.09 -7.83
C GLU A 151 17.64 -3.38 -8.99
N ILE A 152 16.55 -3.97 -9.52
CA ILE A 152 15.73 -3.32 -10.56
C ILE A 152 15.26 -1.93 -10.11
N GLN A 153 14.82 -1.80 -8.85
CA GLN A 153 14.37 -0.52 -8.30
C GLN A 153 15.46 0.57 -8.35
N LYS A 154 16.73 0.24 -8.12
CA LYS A 154 17.83 1.21 -8.18
C LYS A 154 18.01 1.78 -9.59
N PHE A 155 17.84 0.95 -10.62
CA PHE A 155 17.98 1.36 -12.02
C PHE A 155 16.72 2.01 -12.59
N CYS A 156 15.56 1.83 -11.95
CA CYS A 156 14.30 2.47 -12.35
C CYS A 156 13.77 3.43 -11.26
N PRO A 157 14.37 4.62 -11.09
CA PRO A 157 13.93 5.62 -10.13
C PRO A 157 12.58 6.29 -10.48
N LYS A 158 11.99 6.00 -11.64
CA LYS A 158 10.61 6.41 -12.01
C LYS A 158 9.60 5.26 -12.01
N MET A 159 9.98 4.11 -11.45
CA MET A 159 9.10 2.94 -11.42
C MET A 159 7.81 3.23 -10.64
N PRO A 160 6.63 2.82 -11.15
CA PRO A 160 5.36 3.05 -10.48
C PRO A 160 5.37 2.56 -9.03
N SER A 161 4.68 3.27 -8.13
CA SER A 161 4.61 2.99 -6.69
C SER A 161 4.25 1.52 -6.40
N LEU A 162 3.39 0.91 -7.23
CA LEU A 162 3.02 -0.50 -7.18
C LEU A 162 4.22 -1.47 -7.27
N LEU A 163 5.16 -1.26 -8.19
CA LEU A 163 6.32 -2.14 -8.34
C LEU A 163 7.32 -1.97 -7.19
N ARG A 164 7.40 -0.77 -6.61
CA ARG A 164 8.24 -0.49 -5.42
C ARG A 164 7.69 -1.14 -4.17
N ILE A 165 6.37 -1.12 -4.00
CA ILE A 165 5.69 -1.82 -2.90
C ILE A 165 5.94 -3.32 -3.00
N LEU A 166 6.08 -3.89 -4.21
CA LEU A 166 6.35 -5.31 -4.40
C LEU A 166 7.67 -5.79 -3.77
N VAL A 167 8.69 -4.91 -3.74
CA VAL A 167 9.97 -5.13 -3.04
C VAL A 167 9.76 -5.27 -1.53
N MET A 168 8.73 -4.62 -0.99
CA MET A 168 8.42 -4.56 0.44
C MET A 168 7.56 -5.72 0.94
N LEU A 169 7.00 -6.53 0.05
CA LEU A 169 6.16 -7.65 0.43
C LEU A 169 7.03 -8.82 0.92
N PRO A 170 6.76 -9.43 2.08
CA PRO A 170 7.34 -10.71 2.47
C PRO A 170 6.88 -11.86 1.53
N GLN A 171 7.48 -11.94 0.34
CA GLN A 171 7.22 -12.99 -0.67
C GLN A 171 7.27 -14.42 -0.09
N ARG A 172 6.23 -15.23 -0.38
CA ARG A 172 6.29 -16.69 -0.59
C ARG A 172 6.27 -16.95 -2.11
N PRO A 173 6.82 -18.07 -2.62
CA PRO A 173 7.31 -18.19 -4.01
C PRO A 173 6.27 -18.25 -5.14
N THR A 174 5.03 -17.77 -4.96
CA THR A 174 3.95 -18.00 -5.95
C THR A 174 3.21 -16.73 -6.35
N VAL A 175 3.95 -15.71 -6.81
CA VAL A 175 3.35 -14.59 -7.54
C VAL A 175 4.02 -14.48 -8.91
N ILE A 176 3.36 -15.02 -9.92
CA ILE A 176 3.72 -14.82 -11.33
C ILE A 176 3.37 -13.37 -11.68
N LEU A 177 4.39 -12.55 -11.91
CA LEU A 177 4.25 -11.19 -12.41
C LEU A 177 3.86 -11.22 -13.89
N SER A 178 2.56 -11.12 -14.19
CA SER A 178 2.08 -10.72 -15.52
C SER A 178 1.77 -9.22 -15.49
N LEU A 179 2.74 -8.40 -15.88
CA LEU A 179 2.55 -6.95 -16.02
C LEU A 179 1.84 -6.65 -17.34
N LYS A 180 0.55 -6.32 -17.26
CA LYS A 180 -0.20 -5.70 -18.35
C LYS A 180 -0.58 -4.30 -17.88
N GLU A 181 0.17 -3.29 -18.27
CA GLU A 181 -0.18 -1.89 -17.98
C GLU A 181 -1.49 -1.51 -18.68
N ARG A 182 -2.49 -1.10 -17.89
CA ARG A 182 -3.45 -0.02 -18.19
C ARG A 182 -4.40 0.19 -17.00
N VAL A 183 -4.39 1.39 -16.43
CA VAL A 183 -5.54 1.93 -15.68
C VAL A 183 -6.18 3.02 -16.55
N SER A 184 -7.14 2.62 -17.36
CA SER A 184 -8.25 3.48 -17.73
C SER A 184 -9.44 2.58 -18.07
N THR A 185 -10.54 2.77 -17.34
CA THR A 185 -11.84 2.11 -17.52
C THR A 185 -11.92 0.60 -17.20
N LEU A 186 -12.22 0.25 -15.95
CA LEU A 186 -13.00 -0.96 -15.64
C LEU A 186 -14.44 -0.55 -15.31
N ARG A 187 -15.28 -0.50 -16.34
CA ARG A 187 -16.69 -0.85 -16.22
C ARG A 187 -16.81 -2.33 -16.59
N HIS A 188 -17.49 -3.08 -15.73
CA HIS A 188 -17.95 -4.46 -15.87
C HIS A 188 -16.89 -5.58 -15.78
N LEU A 189 -16.99 -6.37 -14.71
CA LEU A 189 -16.46 -7.73 -14.57
C LEU A 189 -17.60 -8.60 -14.02
N PRO A 190 -18.04 -9.67 -14.72
CA PRO A 190 -18.66 -10.80 -14.05
C PRO A 190 -17.57 -11.77 -13.57
N LEU A 191 -17.89 -12.47 -12.47
CA LEU A 191 -17.12 -13.54 -11.86
C LEU A 191 -17.08 -14.78 -12.76
N GLU A 192 -15.93 -15.46 -12.78
CA GLU A 192 -15.55 -16.79 -13.34
C GLU A 192 -14.20 -16.61 -14.10
N THR A 193 -13.12 -17.40 -13.98
CA THR A 193 -12.85 -18.72 -13.37
C THR A 193 -11.32 -18.92 -13.33
N LEU A 194 -10.86 -19.82 -12.44
CA LEU A 194 -9.51 -20.40 -12.40
C LEU A 194 -9.24 -21.32 -13.62
N GLY A 195 -8.02 -21.33 -14.18
CA GLY A 195 -7.46 -22.43 -15.01
C GLY A 195 -7.21 -22.15 -16.51
N PHE A 196 -5.96 -22.30 -16.96
CA PHE A 196 -5.39 -22.21 -18.33
C PHE A 196 -6.00 -23.21 -19.37
N PRO A 197 -5.70 -23.23 -20.72
CA PRO A 197 -4.80 -22.44 -21.60
C PRO A 197 -5.39 -21.96 -22.97
N THR A 198 -4.57 -21.17 -23.70
CA THR A 198 -4.58 -20.63 -25.09
C THR A 198 -5.58 -21.11 -26.17
N GLN A 199 -6.18 -20.18 -26.96
CA GLN A 199 -6.20 -20.14 -28.45
C GLN A 199 -6.74 -18.78 -29.01
N GLN A 200 -5.82 -17.97 -29.58
CA GLN A 200 -5.86 -16.96 -30.70
C GLN A 200 -7.10 -16.06 -31.02
N PRO A 201 -7.09 -15.24 -32.10
CA PRO A 201 -6.43 -13.93 -32.25
C PRO A 201 -7.46 -12.83 -32.67
N TRP A 202 -7.00 -11.72 -33.27
CA TRP A 202 -7.73 -10.60 -33.93
C TRP A 202 -7.78 -9.26 -33.18
N GLY A 203 -6.98 -8.30 -33.69
CA GLY A 203 -7.48 -6.93 -33.93
C GLY A 203 -6.80 -5.75 -33.24
N ARG A 204 -6.09 -4.94 -34.06
CA ARG A 204 -5.55 -3.56 -33.84
C ARG A 204 -4.28 -3.48 -33.00
N LYS A 205 -3.05 -3.42 -33.54
CA LYS A 205 -2.44 -2.54 -34.58
C LYS A 205 -2.47 -1.04 -34.21
N TRP A 206 -1.31 -0.57 -33.74
CA TRP A 206 -0.77 0.79 -33.63
C TRP A 206 -1.17 1.70 -32.45
N LEU A 207 -0.19 1.96 -31.56
CA LEU A 207 0.39 3.30 -31.31
C LEU A 207 1.65 3.21 -30.41
N VAL A 208 2.78 3.63 -31.01
CA VAL A 208 4.12 3.99 -30.46
C VAL A 208 5.05 2.87 -29.93
N PRO A 209 6.29 2.73 -30.48
CA PRO A 209 7.27 1.76 -30.02
C PRO A 209 8.12 2.31 -28.86
N ARG A 210 8.20 1.58 -27.76
CA ARG A 210 9.31 1.64 -26.79
C ARG A 210 9.67 0.20 -26.38
N PRO A 211 10.94 -0.09 -26.07
CA PRO A 211 11.37 -1.46 -25.85
C PRO A 211 10.67 -2.06 -24.63
N LEU A 212 9.86 -3.08 -24.86
CA LEU A 212 9.32 -3.96 -23.84
C LEU A 212 10.36 -5.05 -23.55
N SER A 213 11.00 -5.01 -22.39
CA SER A 213 11.66 -6.20 -21.86
C SER A 213 10.63 -7.03 -21.11
N SER A 214 10.27 -8.18 -21.68
CA SER A 214 9.55 -9.23 -20.96
C SER A 214 10.57 -10.23 -20.43
N VAL A 215 10.49 -10.55 -19.14
CA VAL A 215 11.26 -11.64 -18.53
C VAL A 215 10.25 -12.70 -18.09
N SER A 216 10.19 -13.80 -18.83
CA SER A 216 9.42 -14.99 -18.48
C SER A 216 10.38 -16.10 -18.05
N TRP A 217 10.15 -16.69 -16.89
CA TRP A 217 10.88 -17.88 -16.44
C TRP A 217 9.99 -19.10 -16.63
N GLY A 218 10.36 -19.99 -17.55
CA GLY A 218 9.79 -21.34 -17.64
C GLY A 218 10.56 -22.28 -16.72
N MET A 219 9.85 -23.03 -15.86
CA MET A 219 10.46 -24.14 -15.14
C MET A 219 10.56 -25.34 -16.09
N GLY A 220 11.78 -25.76 -16.39
CA GLY A 220 12.04 -27.11 -16.90
C GLY A 220 11.93 -28.09 -15.73
N HIS A 221 10.99 -29.03 -15.83
CA HIS A 221 10.95 -30.17 -14.93
C HIS A 221 12.07 -31.15 -15.34
N GLY A 222 13.08 -31.28 -14.48
CA GLY A 222 14.02 -32.40 -14.51
C GLY A 222 13.42 -33.58 -13.73
N ALA A 223 13.49 -34.76 -14.34
CA ALA A 223 13.08 -36.05 -13.79
C ALA A 223 13.93 -36.49 -12.59
#